data_AF-A0A3B0JW62-F1
#
_entry.id   AF-A0A3B0JW62-F1
#
_cell.length_a   1.000
_cell.length_b   1.000
_cell.length_c   1.000
_cell.angle_alpha   90.00
_cell.angle_beta   90.00
_cell.angle_gamma   90.00
#
_symmetry.space_group_name_H-M   'P 1'
#
loop_
_entity.id
_entity.type
_entity.pdbx_description
1 polymer ?
#
loop_
_entity_poly.entity_id
_entity_poly.type
_entity_poly.pdbx_seq_one_letter_code
_entity_poly.pdbx_strand_id
1 'polypeptide(L)'
;MRFHDSIYDLKFFNYTAEQISAERERLVQNMVGKAIENAIQKIETPATSILLGAQKDEVVRLVEESALKNMKSLRELDKKYFRVPPHVLLVPDFHLEHQYTALDEEKKNAQLKQLKVLFRENLITLAKLEAEAKHYESVVKIVQQETNMQKKVYEDCASINAYKLAKFATRVATIPN
;
A
#
# COMPACT_ATOMS: atom_id res chain seq x y z
N MET A 1 22.81 28.87 -2.50
CA MET A 1 21.52 28.12 -2.38
C MET A 1 21.36 27.69 -0.93
N ARG A 2 20.15 27.76 -0.37
CA ARG A 2 19.88 27.11 0.93
C ARG A 2 19.86 25.59 0.66
N PHE A 3 20.58 24.81 1.47
CA PHE A 3 20.71 23.37 1.30
C PHE A 3 19.36 22.63 1.16
N HIS A 4 18.32 23.13 1.83
CA HIS A 4 16.98 22.54 1.82
C HIS A 4 16.26 22.66 0.47
N ASP A 5 16.45 23.77 -0.26
CA ASP A 5 15.82 23.97 -1.58
C ASP A 5 16.36 22.95 -2.59
N SER A 6 17.67 22.69 -2.55
CA SER A 6 18.35 21.72 -3.41
C SER A 6 17.87 20.28 -3.20
N ILE A 7 17.51 19.90 -1.96
CA ILE A 7 17.00 18.56 -1.66
C ILE A 7 15.61 18.37 -2.26
N TYR A 8 14.78 19.41 -2.25
CA TYR A 8 13.44 19.37 -2.80
C TYR A 8 13.46 19.24 -4.33
N ASP A 9 14.32 20.04 -4.95
CA ASP A 9 14.59 19.98 -6.38
C ASP A 9 15.11 18.60 -6.80
N LEU A 10 16.06 18.04 -6.02
CA LEU A 10 16.61 16.72 -6.26
C LEU A 10 15.56 15.62 -6.14
N LYS A 11 14.64 15.70 -5.16
CA LYS A 11 13.56 14.72 -5.01
C LYS A 11 12.59 14.73 -6.18
N PHE A 12 12.35 15.88 -6.80
CA PHE A 12 11.43 15.99 -7.93
C PHE A 12 12.07 15.63 -9.27
N PHE A 13 13.27 16.17 -9.54
CA PHE A 13 13.94 16.01 -10.84
C PHE A 13 14.90 14.82 -10.89
N ASN A 14 15.33 14.27 -9.75
CA ASN A 14 16.41 13.28 -9.60
C ASN A 14 17.82 13.77 -10.00
N TYR A 15 17.96 15.05 -10.31
CA TYR A 15 19.23 15.71 -10.60
C TYR A 15 19.18 17.15 -10.10
N THR A 16 20.35 17.77 -9.96
CA THR A 16 20.45 19.20 -9.64
C THR A 16 20.63 20.02 -10.91
N ALA A 17 20.22 21.30 -10.87
CA ALA A 17 20.49 22.24 -11.95
C ALA A 17 21.98 22.34 -12.30
N GLU A 18 22.85 22.22 -11.29
CA GLU A 18 24.31 22.22 -11.46
C GLU A 18 24.82 20.99 -12.20
N GLN A 19 24.26 19.80 -11.92
CA GLN A 19 24.61 18.56 -12.62
C GLN A 19 24.26 18.65 -14.10
N ILE A 20 23.04 19.06 -14.45
CA ILE A 20 22.62 19.21 -15.86
C ILE A 20 23.45 20.26 -16.59
N SER A 21 23.74 21.39 -15.93
CA SER A 21 24.62 22.41 -16.50
C SER A 21 26.01 21.86 -16.80
N ALA A 22 26.60 21.09 -15.88
CA ALA A 22 27.92 20.48 -16.07
C ALA A 22 27.93 19.41 -17.17
N GLU A 23 26.90 18.55 -17.22
CA GLU A 23 26.77 17.54 -18.28
C GLU A 23 26.63 18.17 -19.65
N ARG A 24 25.82 19.23 -19.76
CA ARG A 24 25.65 19.97 -21.01
C ARG A 24 26.96 20.60 -21.47
N GLU A 25 27.72 21.21 -20.57
CA GLU A 25 29.02 21.79 -20.92
C GLU A 25 29.99 20.74 -21.46
N ARG A 26 30.07 19.60 -20.78
CA ARG A 26 30.87 18.47 -21.26
C ARG A 26 30.42 17.96 -22.63
N LEU A 27 29.11 17.90 -22.87
CA LEU A 27 28.56 17.52 -24.18
C LEU A 27 28.95 18.52 -25.27
N VAL A 28 28.89 19.81 -24.99
CA VAL A 28 29.30 20.86 -25.94
C VAL A 28 30.78 20.75 -26.27
N GLN A 29 31.65 20.61 -25.26
CA GLN A 29 33.09 20.41 -25.46
C GLN A 29 33.37 19.19 -26.35
N ASN A 30 32.70 18.07 -26.07
CA ASN A 30 32.82 16.86 -26.87
C ASN A 30 32.36 17.06 -28.33
N MET A 31 31.27 17.79 -28.54
CA MET A 31 30.76 18.09 -29.89
C MET A 31 31.72 18.99 -30.66
N VAL A 32 32.26 20.03 -30.01
CA VAL A 32 33.26 20.94 -30.62
C VAL A 32 34.50 20.16 -31.02
N GLY A 33 35.05 19.34 -30.12
CA GLY A 33 36.23 18.52 -30.41
C GLY A 33 36.00 17.57 -31.59
N LYS A 34 34.85 16.89 -31.64
CA LYS A 34 34.48 16.01 -32.77
C LYS A 34 34.27 16.78 -34.07
N ALA A 35 33.66 17.96 -34.02
CA ALA A 35 33.42 18.77 -35.22
C ALA A 35 34.72 19.26 -35.84
N ILE A 36 35.67 19.72 -35.01
CA ILE A 36 36.99 20.17 -35.45
C ILE A 36 37.81 18.99 -35.97
N GLU A 37 37.79 17.84 -35.28
CA GLU A 37 38.43 16.61 -35.75
C GLU A 37 37.91 16.19 -37.13
N ASN A 38 36.59 16.15 -37.30
CA ASN A 38 35.97 15.82 -38.58
C ASN A 38 36.30 16.84 -39.69
N ALA A 39 36.47 18.12 -39.35
CA ALA A 39 36.88 19.14 -40.30
C ALA A 39 38.34 18.95 -40.72
N ILE A 40 39.23 18.65 -39.76
CA ILE A 40 40.65 18.35 -40.03
C ILE A 40 40.75 17.12 -40.93
N GLN A 41 40.06 16.02 -40.62
CA GLN A 41 40.07 14.79 -41.42
C GLN A 41 39.62 15.00 -42.88
N LYS A 42 38.77 16.01 -43.15
CA LYS A 42 38.32 16.34 -44.51
C LYS A 42 39.33 17.18 -45.30
N ILE A 43 40.22 17.90 -44.63
CA ILE A 43 41.17 18.85 -45.23
C ILE A 43 42.61 18.29 -45.18
N GLU A 44 42.84 17.28 -44.35
CA GLU A 44 44.14 16.68 -44.11
C GLU A 44 44.78 16.12 -45.39
N THR A 45 46.06 16.45 -45.56
CA THR A 45 46.96 15.78 -46.50
C THR A 45 48.20 15.32 -45.72
N PRO A 46 49.00 14.36 -46.22
CA PRO A 46 50.17 13.85 -45.52
C PRO A 46 51.20 14.93 -45.14
N ALA A 47 51.23 16.05 -45.86
CA ALA A 47 52.11 17.19 -45.58
C ALA A 47 51.54 18.17 -44.54
N THR A 48 50.22 18.21 -44.35
CA THR A 48 49.54 19.18 -43.47
C THR A 48 49.02 18.58 -42.16
N SER A 49 48.99 17.25 -42.02
CA SER A 49 48.44 16.57 -40.83
C SER A 49 49.11 16.99 -39.53
N ILE A 50 50.44 17.10 -39.52
CA ILE A 50 51.23 17.48 -38.34
C ILE A 50 50.91 18.93 -37.90
N LEU A 51 50.77 19.84 -38.86
CA LEU A 51 50.49 21.25 -38.58
C LEU A 51 49.04 21.48 -38.14
N LEU A 52 48.09 20.78 -38.76
CA LEU A 52 46.67 20.83 -38.38
C LEU A 52 46.42 20.21 -37.00
N GLY A 53 47.14 19.12 -36.66
CA GLY A 53 47.10 18.54 -35.32
C GLY A 53 47.62 19.50 -34.24
N ALA A 54 48.70 20.24 -34.52
CA ALA A 54 49.25 21.22 -33.59
C ALA A 54 48.34 22.45 -33.36
N GLN A 55 47.57 22.85 -34.37
CA GLN A 55 46.62 23.98 -34.26
C GLN A 55 45.24 23.58 -33.72
N LYS A 56 44.91 22.29 -33.73
CA LYS A 56 43.63 21.75 -33.26
C LYS A 56 43.29 22.23 -31.85
N ASP A 57 44.22 22.04 -30.91
CA ASP A 57 43.99 22.34 -29.49
C ASP A 57 43.79 23.84 -29.26
N GLU A 58 44.47 24.68 -30.04
CA GLU A 58 44.31 26.14 -30.00
C GLU A 58 42.93 26.56 -30.51
N VAL A 59 42.47 25.98 -31.63
CA VAL A 59 41.13 26.26 -32.18
C VAL A 59 40.04 25.76 -31.23
N VAL A 60 40.20 24.57 -30.66
CA VAL A 60 39.27 24.03 -29.65
C VAL A 60 39.17 25.00 -28.47
N ARG A 61 40.30 25.46 -27.92
CA ARG A 61 40.33 26.41 -26.81
C ARG A 61 39.60 27.72 -27.14
N LEU A 62 39.85 28.31 -28.31
CA LEU A 62 39.19 29.54 -28.72
C LEU A 62 37.67 29.39 -28.88
N VAL A 63 37.23 28.25 -29.42
CA VAL A 63 35.79 27.95 -29.55
C VAL A 63 35.16 27.73 -28.18
N GLU A 64 35.84 27.04 -27.27
CA GLU A 64 35.39 26.83 -25.89
C GLU A 64 35.28 28.14 -25.11
N GLU A 65 36.25 29.04 -25.21
CA GLU A 65 36.20 30.36 -24.57
C GLU A 65 35.01 31.20 -25.05
N SER A 66 34.70 31.12 -26.35
CA SER A 66 33.52 31.76 -26.92
C SER A 66 32.23 31.12 -26.42
N ALA A 67 32.16 29.78 -26.39
CA ALA A 67 31.01 29.03 -25.91
C ALA A 67 30.72 29.26 -24.42
N LEU A 68 31.77 29.34 -23.58
CA LEU A 68 31.66 29.56 -22.13
C LEU A 68 30.88 30.82 -21.77
N LYS A 69 30.98 31.89 -22.58
CA LYS A 69 30.21 33.12 -22.36
C LYS A 69 28.70 32.87 -22.44
N ASN A 70 28.28 32.06 -23.42
CA ASN A 70 26.88 31.68 -23.62
C ASN A 70 26.43 30.58 -22.65
N MET A 71 27.34 29.72 -22.18
CA MET A 71 27.01 28.70 -21.18
C MET A 71 26.61 29.33 -19.83
N LYS A 72 27.18 30.48 -19.47
CA LYS A 72 26.80 31.19 -18.22
C LYS A 72 25.32 31.59 -18.19
N SER A 73 24.78 32.13 -19.28
CA SER A 73 23.36 32.49 -19.33
C SER A 73 22.46 31.25 -19.28
N LEU A 74 22.88 30.15 -19.91
CA LEU A 74 22.18 28.86 -19.82
C LEU A 74 22.19 28.28 -18.41
N ARG A 75 23.29 28.41 -17.64
CA ARG A 75 23.31 28.02 -16.22
C ARG A 75 22.26 28.76 -15.39
N GLU A 76 22.06 30.05 -15.65
CA GLU A 76 21.05 30.84 -14.93
C GLU A 76 19.62 30.42 -15.32
N LEU A 77 19.40 30.03 -16.58
CA LEU A 77 18.12 29.44 -16.99
C LEU A 77 17.87 28.10 -16.32
N ASP A 78 18.88 27.23 -16.24
CA ASP A 78 18.75 25.94 -15.56
C ASP A 78 18.39 26.12 -14.09
N LYS A 79 19.04 27.05 -13.39
CA LYS A 79 18.69 27.37 -11.99
C LYS A 79 17.26 27.90 -11.82
N LYS A 80 16.72 28.54 -12.85
CA LYS A 80 15.36 29.09 -12.83
C LYS A 80 14.31 28.01 -13.09
N TYR A 81 14.57 27.11 -14.04
CA TYR A 81 13.59 26.11 -14.49
C TYR A 81 13.69 24.78 -13.76
N PHE A 82 14.89 24.34 -13.37
CA PHE A 82 15.10 23.15 -12.54
C PHE A 82 15.05 23.52 -11.05
N ARG A 83 14.00 24.23 -10.68
CA ARG A 83 13.71 24.60 -9.30
C ARG A 83 12.22 24.45 -9.04
N VAL A 84 11.90 23.70 -8.01
CA VAL A 84 10.54 23.58 -7.48
C VAL A 84 10.24 24.87 -6.70
N PRO A 85 9.16 25.59 -7.05
CA PRO A 85 8.80 26.79 -6.32
C PRO A 85 8.51 26.47 -4.83
N PRO A 86 8.88 27.34 -3.88
CA PRO A 86 8.77 27.05 -2.45
C PRO A 86 7.32 26.94 -1.94
N HIS A 87 6.35 27.37 -2.74
CA HIS A 87 4.92 27.28 -2.44
C HIS A 87 4.28 26.01 -3.02
N VAL A 88 5.02 25.19 -3.76
CA VAL A 88 4.53 23.95 -4.37
C VAL A 88 4.97 22.79 -3.48
N LEU A 89 4.01 22.01 -3.00
CA LEU A 89 4.27 20.74 -2.32
C LEU A 89 4.33 19.61 -3.35
N LEU A 90 5.28 18.71 -3.15
CA LEU A 90 5.41 17.46 -3.88
C LEU A 90 4.40 16.45 -3.36
N VAL A 91 3.91 15.57 -4.23
CA VAL A 91 2.92 14.52 -3.92
C VAL A 91 3.23 13.75 -2.62
N PRO A 92 4.48 13.33 -2.33
CA PRO A 92 4.79 12.63 -1.09
C PRO A 92 4.50 13.46 0.16
N ASP A 93 4.56 14.78 0.07
CA ASP A 93 4.43 15.72 1.19
C ASP A 93 3.01 16.26 1.36
N PHE A 94 2.03 15.81 0.57
CA PHE A 94 0.62 16.24 0.71
C PHE A 94 0.04 15.90 2.10
N HIS A 95 0.58 14.87 2.77
CA HIS A 95 0.20 14.56 4.14
C HIS A 95 0.57 15.69 5.13
N LEU A 96 1.52 16.56 4.78
CA LEU A 96 1.86 17.75 5.56
C LEU A 96 0.86 18.90 5.40
N GLU A 97 -0.03 18.89 4.38
CA GLU A 97 -1.14 19.84 4.31
C GLU A 97 -2.15 19.58 5.42
N HIS A 98 -2.31 18.31 5.78
CA HIS A 98 -3.17 17.83 6.85
C HIS A 98 -2.32 17.47 8.07
N GLN A 99 -1.66 18.47 8.65
CA GLN A 99 -0.92 18.26 9.90
C GLN A 99 -1.90 17.80 10.97
N TYR A 100 -1.86 16.51 11.31
CA TYR A 100 -2.58 16.00 12.46
C TYR A 100 -1.98 16.68 13.69
N THR A 101 -2.83 17.35 14.46
CA THR A 101 -2.39 17.89 15.75
C THR A 101 -2.09 16.71 16.67
N ALA A 102 -1.18 16.84 17.64
CA ALA A 102 -0.94 15.80 18.65
C ALA A 102 -2.25 15.35 19.35
N LEU A 103 -3.18 16.28 19.54
CA LEU A 103 -4.52 16.00 20.05
C LEU A 103 -5.37 15.11 19.13
N ASP A 104 -5.22 15.25 17.82
CA ASP A 104 -5.93 14.42 16.84
C ASP A 104 -5.35 13.01 16.81
N GLU A 105 -4.02 12.88 16.90
CA GLU A 105 -3.35 11.59 17.05
C GLU A 105 -3.78 10.87 18.33
N GLU A 106 -3.85 11.59 19.46
CA GLU A 106 -4.33 11.05 20.74
C GLU A 106 -5.79 10.60 20.65
N LYS A 107 -6.67 11.39 20.03
CA LYS A 107 -8.08 11.01 19.81
C LYS A 107 -8.20 9.74 18.96
N LYS A 108 -7.44 9.65 17.87
CA LYS A 108 -7.42 8.47 17.01
C LYS A 108 -6.88 7.25 17.75
N ASN A 109 -5.84 7.42 18.55
CA ASN A 109 -5.29 6.36 19.38
C ASN A 109 -6.26 5.89 20.47
N ALA A 110 -7.02 6.79 21.09
CA ALA A 110 -8.06 6.46 22.05
C ALA A 110 -9.20 5.67 21.39
N GLN A 111 -9.68 6.10 20.22
CA GLN A 111 -10.68 5.38 19.43
C GLN A 111 -10.18 3.97 19.06
N LEU A 112 -8.92 3.85 18.64
CA LEU A 112 -8.32 2.57 18.28
C LEU A 112 -8.23 1.63 19.50
N LYS A 113 -7.88 2.15 20.68
CA LYS A 113 -7.89 1.38 21.94
C LYS A 113 -9.29 0.89 22.29
N GLN A 114 -10.30 1.75 22.20
CA GLN A 114 -11.70 1.36 22.43
C GLN A 114 -12.16 0.28 21.46
N LEU A 115 -11.84 0.42 20.18
CA LEU A 115 -12.20 -0.55 19.15
C LEU A 115 -11.54 -1.91 19.38
N LYS A 116 -10.30 -1.93 19.87
CA LYS A 116 -9.61 -3.18 20.25
C LYS A 116 -10.29 -3.89 21.42
N VAL A 117 -10.79 -3.15 22.40
CA VAL A 117 -11.52 -3.73 23.54
C VAL A 117 -12.85 -4.32 23.06
N LEU A 118 -13.64 -3.55 22.33
CA LEU A 118 -14.91 -4.00 21.75
C LEU A 118 -14.73 -5.25 20.88
N PHE A 119 -13.67 -5.28 20.06
CA PHE A 119 -13.39 -6.44 19.22
C PHE A 119 -13.13 -7.71 20.05
N ARG A 120 -12.40 -7.60 21.17
CA ARG A 120 -12.15 -8.73 22.07
C ARG A 120 -13.42 -9.20 22.78
N GLU A 121 -14.24 -8.27 23.25
CA GLU A 121 -15.53 -8.57 23.88
C GLU A 121 -16.48 -9.27 22.91
N ASN A 122 -16.52 -8.81 21.66
CA ASN A 122 -17.32 -9.43 20.60
C ASN A 122 -16.85 -10.87 20.30
N LEU A 123 -15.54 -11.12 20.27
CA LEU A 123 -15.01 -12.49 20.09
C LEU A 123 -15.40 -13.42 21.24
N ILE A 124 -15.30 -12.95 22.49
CA ILE A 124 -15.72 -13.74 23.66
C ILE A 124 -17.22 -14.04 23.61
N THR A 125 -18.02 -13.04 23.24
CA THR A 125 -19.47 -13.19 23.12
C THR A 125 -19.85 -14.16 22.01
N LEU A 126 -19.16 -14.11 20.87
CA LEU A 126 -19.36 -15.06 19.77
C LEU A 126 -19.05 -16.49 20.20
N ALA A 127 -17.93 -16.71 20.91
CA ALA A 127 -17.59 -18.04 21.43
C ALA A 127 -18.64 -18.57 22.43
N LYS A 128 -19.21 -17.69 23.27
CA LYS A 128 -20.32 -18.06 24.18
C LYS A 128 -21.58 -18.45 23.42
N LEU A 129 -21.97 -17.67 22.41
CA LEU A 129 -23.14 -17.96 21.57
C LEU A 129 -22.98 -19.29 20.84
N GLU A 130 -21.79 -19.61 20.32
CA GLU A 130 -21.53 -20.90 19.69
C GLU A 130 -21.63 -22.06 20.69
N ALA A 131 -21.12 -21.88 21.92
CA ALA A 131 -21.24 -22.90 22.97
C ALA A 131 -22.70 -23.11 23.39
N GLU A 132 -23.46 -22.03 23.52
CA GLU A 132 -24.89 -22.07 23.86
C GLU A 132 -25.71 -22.72 22.73
N ALA A 133 -25.44 -22.40 21.47
CA ALA A 133 -26.07 -23.03 20.32
C ALA A 133 -25.84 -24.55 20.29
N LYS A 134 -24.59 -25.00 20.55
CA LYS A 134 -24.27 -26.43 20.68
C LYS A 134 -24.99 -27.09 21.84
N HIS A 135 -25.13 -26.39 22.97
CA HIS A 135 -25.89 -26.89 24.12
C HIS A 135 -27.37 -27.08 23.75
N TYR A 136 -28.03 -26.09 23.15
CA TYR A 136 -29.41 -26.23 22.72
C TYR A 136 -29.61 -27.32 21.67
N GLU A 137 -28.68 -27.49 20.72
CA GLU A 137 -28.75 -28.60 19.76
C GLU A 137 -28.76 -29.97 20.46
N SER A 138 -27.96 -30.11 21.54
CA SER A 138 -27.95 -31.34 22.34
C SER A 138 -29.26 -31.57 23.09
N VAL A 139 -29.85 -30.50 23.66
CA VAL A 139 -31.12 -30.57 24.41
C VAL A 139 -32.29 -30.89 23.49
N VAL A 140 -32.34 -30.30 22.29
CA VAL A 140 -33.40 -30.57 21.30
C VAL A 140 -33.49 -32.06 20.98
N LYS A 141 -32.35 -32.76 20.87
CA LYS A 141 -32.33 -34.21 20.63
C LYS A 141 -32.98 -34.99 21.78
N ILE A 142 -32.70 -34.60 23.03
CA ILE A 142 -33.28 -35.24 24.22
C ILE A 142 -34.79 -34.99 24.28
N VAL A 143 -35.22 -33.74 24.10
CA VAL A 143 -36.65 -33.37 24.12
C VAL A 143 -37.43 -34.11 23.03
N GLN A 144 -36.84 -34.28 21.84
CA GLN A 144 -37.47 -35.05 20.76
C GLN A 144 -37.61 -36.53 21.14
N GLN A 145 -36.61 -37.12 21.80
CA GLN A 145 -36.69 -38.49 22.32
C GLN A 145 -37.78 -38.63 23.38
N GLU A 146 -37.87 -37.71 24.34
CA GLU A 146 -38.94 -37.69 25.34
C GLU A 146 -40.32 -37.56 24.70
N THR A 147 -40.48 -36.67 23.73
CA THR A 147 -41.73 -36.49 22.99
C THR A 147 -42.11 -37.78 22.25
N ASN A 148 -41.15 -38.47 21.64
CA ASN A 148 -41.38 -39.75 20.97
C ASN A 148 -41.73 -40.86 21.97
N MET A 149 -41.09 -40.90 23.14
CA MET A 149 -41.42 -41.85 24.21
C MET A 149 -42.83 -41.60 24.75
N GLN A 150 -43.20 -40.35 25.01
CA GLN A 150 -44.54 -39.97 25.44
C GLN A 150 -45.59 -40.38 24.40
N LYS A 151 -45.35 -40.13 23.10
CA LYS A 151 -46.26 -40.59 22.03
C LYS A 151 -46.47 -42.10 22.07
N LYS A 152 -45.38 -42.88 22.19
CA LYS A 152 -45.47 -44.35 22.33
C LYS A 152 -46.28 -44.76 23.56
N VAL A 153 -46.04 -44.15 24.72
CA VAL A 153 -46.81 -44.44 25.95
C VAL A 153 -48.30 -44.12 25.75
N TYR A 154 -48.64 -43.00 25.10
CA TYR A 154 -50.03 -42.67 24.79
C TYR A 154 -50.68 -43.66 23.83
N GLU A 155 -49.97 -44.07 22.78
CA GLU A 155 -50.43 -45.10 21.83
C GLU A 155 -50.63 -46.47 22.51
N ASP A 156 -49.67 -46.88 23.34
CA ASP A 156 -49.75 -48.12 24.12
C ASP A 156 -50.90 -48.08 25.13
N CYS A 157 -51.08 -46.97 25.86
CA CYS A 157 -52.22 -46.78 26.77
C CYS A 157 -53.57 -46.76 26.05
N ALA A 158 -53.65 -46.21 24.83
CA ALA A 158 -54.86 -46.28 24.01
C ALA A 158 -55.14 -47.70 23.51
N SER A 159 -54.10 -48.53 23.32
CA SER A 159 -54.23 -49.95 22.97
C SER A 159 -54.68 -50.83 24.14
N ILE A 160 -54.54 -50.35 25.38
CA ILE A 160 -55.08 -51.00 26.57
C ILE A 160 -56.60 -50.88 26.53
N ASN A 161 -57.23 -51.95 26.04
CA ASN A 161 -58.67 -52.06 25.97
C ASN A 161 -59.23 -52.24 27.39
N ALA A 162 -59.52 -51.11 28.06
CA ALA A 162 -60.02 -51.05 29.42
C ALA A 162 -61.25 -51.94 29.64
N TYR A 163 -62.06 -52.16 28.60
CA TYR A 163 -63.19 -53.08 28.62
C TYR A 163 -62.78 -54.55 28.76
N LYS A 164 -61.70 -55.01 28.10
CA LYS A 164 -61.17 -56.37 28.26
C LYS A 164 -60.56 -56.59 29.63
N LEU A 165 -59.88 -55.58 30.18
CA LEU A 165 -59.34 -55.62 31.55
C LEU A 165 -60.44 -55.63 32.60
N ALA A 166 -61.48 -54.81 32.45
CA ALA A 166 -62.65 -54.84 33.33
C ALA A 166 -63.39 -56.19 33.26
N LYS A 167 -63.50 -56.78 32.07
CA LYS A 167 -64.09 -58.12 31.87
C LYS A 167 -63.23 -59.24 32.45
N PHE A 168 -61.90 -59.10 32.47
CA PHE A 168 -60.99 -60.06 33.10
C PHE A 168 -61.02 -59.92 34.63
N ALA A 169 -60.98 -58.70 35.16
CA ALA A 169 -61.06 -58.43 36.60
C ALA A 169 -62.38 -58.92 37.21
N THR A 170 -63.51 -58.70 36.50
CA THR A 170 -64.82 -59.25 36.91
C THR A 170 -64.86 -60.78 36.86
N ARG A 171 -64.17 -61.41 35.89
CA ARG A 171 -64.03 -62.87 35.83
C ARG A 171 -63.17 -63.44 36.96
N VAL A 172 -62.07 -62.78 37.33
CA VAL A 172 -61.20 -63.21 38.44
C VAL A 172 -61.91 -63.01 39.79
N ALA A 173 -62.68 -61.93 39.96
CA ALA A 173 -63.49 -61.69 41.14
C ALA A 173 -64.69 -62.64 41.30
N THR A 174 -65.05 -63.38 40.23
CA THR A 174 -66.16 -64.36 40.21
C THR A 174 -65.67 -65.81 40.17
N ILE A 175 -64.39 -66.07 40.46
CA ILE A 175 -63.92 -67.43 40.77
C ILE A 175 -64.18 -67.69 42.26
N PRO A 176 -65.21 -68.47 42.65
CA PRO A 176 -65.40 -68.88 44.02
C PRO A 176 -64.31 -69.90 44.42
N ASN A 177 -63.82 -69.80 45.67
CA ASN A 177 -63.31 -70.95 46.39
C ASN A 177 -64.43 -71.97 46.63
#